data_AF-M6R3F4-F1
#
_entry.id   AF-M6R3F4-F1
#
_cell.length_a   1.000
_cell.length_b   1.000
_cell.length_c   1.000
_cell.angle_alpha   90.00
_cell.angle_beta   90.00
_cell.angle_gamma   90.00
#
_symmetry.space_group_name_H-M   'P 1'
#
loop_
_entity.id
_entity.type
_entity.pdbx_description
1 polymer ?
#
loop_
_entity_poly.entity_id
_entity_poly.type
_entity_poly.pdbx_seq_one_letter_code
_entity_poly.pdbx_strand_id
1 'polypeptide(L)'
;MKYKKTTLLPDIAYEKRNTILKRILYFAISVVLILFGVTTSYRMRWISDDAFISLRYAKNFADGKGLVFNEGEFVEGYTNFFWTILLIPFHLSNQIDPVEACYFFGILSFLELVFT
;
A
#
# COMPACT_ATOMS: atom_id res chain seq x y z
N MET A 1 -36.50 -26.23 52.88
CA MET A 1 -35.37 -26.53 51.98
C MET A 1 -35.84 -26.42 50.52
N LYS A 2 -35.73 -25.24 49.89
CA LYS A 2 -36.11 -25.04 48.48
C LYS A 2 -34.82 -24.88 47.64
N TYR A 3 -34.33 -26.00 47.12
CA TYR A 3 -33.35 -25.99 46.04
C TYR A 3 -34.10 -25.88 44.72
N LYS A 4 -33.89 -24.80 43.97
CA LYS A 4 -34.06 -24.81 42.51
C LYS A 4 -33.10 -23.82 41.85
N LYS A 5 -31.84 -24.27 41.74
CA LYS A 5 -30.79 -23.65 40.93
C LYS A 5 -31.00 -24.19 39.51
N THR A 6 -31.68 -23.46 38.63
CA THR A 6 -31.93 -23.90 37.24
C THR A 6 -31.86 -22.75 36.22
N THR A 7 -30.98 -21.77 36.44
CA THR A 7 -30.85 -20.58 35.56
C THR A 7 -29.42 -20.15 35.26
N LEU A 8 -28.39 -20.97 35.52
CA LEU A 8 -26.97 -20.55 35.31
C LEU A 8 -26.30 -21.08 34.03
N LEU A 9 -27.00 -21.88 33.22
CA LEU A 9 -26.48 -22.47 31.98
C LEU A 9 -26.68 -21.63 30.69
N PRO A 10 -27.74 -20.81 30.52
CA PRO A 10 -27.93 -20.04 29.28
C PRO A 10 -27.10 -18.75 29.20
N ASP A 11 -26.74 -18.13 30.33
CA ASP A 11 -26.05 -16.83 30.35
C ASP A 11 -24.61 -16.90 29.79
N ILE A 12 -23.87 -17.96 30.13
CA ILE A 12 -22.49 -18.17 29.63
C ILE A 12 -22.50 -18.43 28.12
N ALA A 13 -23.46 -19.24 27.63
CA ALA A 13 -23.61 -19.51 26.21
C ALA A 13 -24.03 -18.25 25.44
N TYR A 14 -24.90 -17.43 26.02
CA TYR A 14 -25.34 -16.15 25.47
C TYR A 14 -24.19 -15.12 25.40
N GLU A 15 -23.40 -14.98 26.46
CA GLU A 15 -22.27 -14.07 26.52
C GLU A 15 -21.16 -14.46 25.54
N LYS A 16 -20.86 -15.76 25.44
CA LYS A 16 -19.90 -16.30 24.47
C LYS A 16 -20.36 -16.06 23.02
N ARG A 17 -21.64 -16.29 22.72
CA ARG A 17 -22.25 -15.98 21.41
C ARG A 17 -22.15 -14.49 21.09
N ASN A 18 -22.50 -13.60 22.02
CA ASN A 18 -22.40 -12.16 21.81
C ASN A 18 -20.96 -11.69 21.60
N THR A 19 -19.99 -12.29 22.29
CA THR A 19 -18.56 -12.01 22.08
C THR A 19 -18.11 -12.42 20.68
N ILE A 20 -18.53 -13.59 20.20
CA ILE A 20 -18.24 -14.05 18.84
C ILE A 20 -18.89 -13.14 17.79
N LEU A 21 -20.16 -12.77 17.98
CA LEU A 21 -20.87 -11.87 17.06
C LEU A 21 -20.21 -10.49 17.00
N LYS A 22 -19.76 -9.94 18.14
CA LYS A 22 -19.00 -8.67 18.17
C LYS A 22 -17.68 -8.80 17.41
N ARG A 23 -16.95 -9.89 17.57
CA ARG A 23 -15.69 -10.13 16.82
C ARG A 23 -15.93 -10.21 15.31
N ILE A 24 -16.96 -10.95 14.88
CA ILE A 24 -17.35 -11.03 13.46
C ILE A 24 -17.75 -9.65 12.94
N LEU A 25 -18.53 -8.89 13.72
CA LEU A 25 -18.93 -7.54 13.35
C LEU A 25 -17.73 -6.60 13.20
N TYR A 26 -16.82 -6.58 14.19
CA TYR A 26 -15.61 -5.76 14.12
C TYR A 26 -14.73 -6.18 12.93
N PHE A 27 -14.55 -7.48 12.71
CA PHE A 27 -13.80 -7.98 11.57
C PHE A 27 -14.43 -7.55 10.24
N ALA A 28 -15.75 -7.70 10.07
CA ALA A 28 -16.46 -7.29 8.87
C ALA A 28 -16.34 -5.78 8.63
N ILE A 29 -16.50 -4.96 9.68
CA ILE A 29 -16.32 -3.51 9.60
C ILE A 29 -14.89 -3.16 9.18
N SER A 30 -13.88 -3.79 9.79
CA SER A 30 -12.47 -3.58 9.43
C SER A 30 -12.21 -3.92 7.96
N VAL A 31 -12.73 -5.04 7.47
CA VAL A 31 -12.59 -5.43 6.05
C VAL A 31 -13.23 -4.39 5.13
N VAL A 32 -14.45 -3.92 5.44
CA VAL A 32 -15.14 -2.90 4.65
C VAL A 32 -14.36 -1.58 4.64
N LEU A 33 -13.84 -1.13 5.78
CA LEU A 33 -13.05 0.09 5.88
C LEU A 33 -11.73 -0.02 5.11
N ILE A 34 -11.05 -1.16 5.16
CA ILE A 34 -9.82 -1.41 4.40
C ILE A 34 -10.12 -1.37 2.90
N LEU A 35 -11.17 -2.09 2.44
CA LEU A 35 -11.54 -2.10 1.02
C LEU A 35 -11.94 -0.71 0.52
N PHE A 36 -12.69 0.04 1.33
CA PHE A 36 -13.05 1.43 1.02
C PHE A 36 -11.80 2.32 0.94
N GLY A 37 -10.88 2.21 1.91
CA GLY A 37 -9.62 2.94 1.93
C GLY A 37 -8.78 2.65 0.69
N VAL A 38 -8.53 1.37 0.37
CA VAL A 38 -7.75 0.94 -0.79
C VAL A 38 -8.37 1.47 -2.10
N THR A 39 -9.68 1.31 -2.26
CA THR A 39 -10.38 1.76 -3.49
C THR A 39 -10.30 3.27 -3.66
N THR A 40 -10.50 4.01 -2.57
CA THR A 40 -10.51 5.48 -2.60
C THR A 40 -9.11 6.03 -2.85
N SER A 41 -8.09 5.45 -2.21
CA SER A 41 -6.68 5.77 -2.47
C SER A 41 -6.29 5.51 -3.91
N TYR A 42 -6.70 4.38 -4.49
CA TYR A 42 -6.41 4.08 -5.91
C TYR A 42 -7.10 5.06 -6.85
N ARG A 43 -8.34 5.49 -6.54
CA ARG A 43 -9.07 6.47 -7.35
C ARG A 43 -8.52 7.89 -7.26
N MET A 44 -7.95 8.26 -6.11
CA MET A 44 -7.34 9.58 -5.88
C MET A 44 -5.82 9.56 -6.04
N ARG A 45 -5.27 8.51 -6.68
CA ARG A 45 -3.84 8.41 -6.94
C ARG A 45 -3.42 9.58 -7.82
N TRP A 46 -2.33 10.21 -7.42
CA TRP A 46 -1.68 11.28 -8.16
C TRP A 46 -0.18 11.09 -8.02
N ILE A 47 0.57 11.56 -9.00
CA ILE A 47 2.02 11.53 -8.95
C ILE A 47 2.50 12.96 -8.71
N SER A 48 3.43 13.13 -7.78
CA SER A 48 4.05 14.43 -7.53
C SER A 48 4.96 14.80 -8.70
N ASP A 49 4.97 16.08 -9.07
CA ASP A 49 5.82 16.58 -10.15
C ASP A 49 7.31 16.25 -9.92
N ASP A 50 7.77 16.28 -8.66
CA ASP A 50 9.14 15.93 -8.29
C ASP A 50 9.48 14.45 -8.58
N ALA A 51 8.48 13.55 -8.59
CA ALA A 51 8.71 12.14 -8.91
C ALA A 51 9.12 11.96 -10.39
N PHE A 52 8.77 12.90 -11.27
CA PHE A 52 9.22 12.86 -12.66
C PHE A 52 10.72 13.11 -12.82
N ILE A 53 11.38 13.70 -11.83
CA ILE A 53 12.84 13.80 -11.82
C ILE A 53 13.43 12.39 -11.80
N SER A 54 13.06 11.57 -10.80
CA SER A 54 13.53 10.19 -10.70
C SER A 54 13.17 9.35 -11.93
N LEU A 55 11.95 9.50 -12.45
CA LEU A 55 11.52 8.81 -13.67
C LEU A 55 12.38 9.19 -14.88
N ARG A 56 12.77 10.46 -15.02
CA ARG A 56 13.64 10.90 -16.12
C ARG A 56 15.05 10.33 -15.99
N TYR A 57 15.62 10.32 -14.78
CA TYR A 57 16.92 9.67 -14.54
C TYR A 57 16.87 8.18 -14.85
N ALA A 58 15.81 7.48 -14.39
CA ALA A 58 15.61 6.06 -14.66
C ALA A 58 15.46 5.80 -16.17
N LYS A 59 14.70 6.64 -16.87
CA LYS A 59 14.55 6.58 -18.33
C LYS A 59 15.88 6.77 -19.06
N ASN A 60 16.63 7.82 -18.72
CA ASN A 60 17.90 8.10 -19.40
C ASN A 60 18.91 6.98 -19.16
N PHE A 61 18.92 6.39 -17.97
CA PHE A 61 19.74 5.22 -17.70
C PHE A 61 19.30 4.01 -18.54
N ALA A 62 17.99 3.74 -18.61
CA ALA A 62 17.44 2.67 -19.45
C ALA A 62 17.75 2.86 -20.95
N ASP A 63 17.77 4.12 -21.41
CA ASP A 63 18.16 4.50 -22.78
C ASP A 63 19.69 4.44 -23.02
N GLY A 64 20.50 4.08 -22.01
CA GLY A 64 21.96 3.96 -22.11
C GLY A 64 22.74 5.28 -21.99
N LYS A 65 22.09 6.37 -21.58
CA LYS A 65 22.70 7.72 -21.44
C LYS A 65 23.35 7.94 -20.06
N GLY A 66 23.16 6.99 -19.14
CA GLY A 66 23.59 7.10 -17.75
C GLY A 66 22.56 7.76 -16.83
N LEU A 67 22.90 7.86 -15.54
CA LEU A 67 22.06 8.53 -14.53
C LEU A 67 22.23 10.04 -14.66
N VAL A 68 21.61 10.62 -15.68
CA VAL A 68 21.64 12.06 -15.97
C VAL A 68 20.23 12.59 -16.19
N PHE A 69 20.00 13.87 -15.89
CA PHE A 69 18.74 14.53 -16.25
C PHE A 69 18.74 14.98 -17.72
N ASN A 70 19.83 15.61 -18.16
CA ASN A 70 20.08 15.95 -19.55
C ASN A 70 21.28 15.17 -20.06
N GLU A 71 21.19 14.68 -21.30
CA GLU A 71 22.29 13.95 -21.92
C GLU A 71 23.53 14.83 -22.04
N GLY A 72 24.69 14.29 -21.64
CA GLY A 72 25.95 15.03 -21.60
C GLY A 72 26.19 15.86 -20.33
N GLU A 73 25.19 16.03 -19.46
CA GLU A 73 25.31 16.74 -18.18
C GLU A 73 25.32 15.74 -17.00
N PHE A 74 26.50 15.51 -16.42
CA PHE A 74 26.67 14.59 -15.30
C PHE A 74 26.46 15.31 -13.97
N VAL A 75 25.19 15.48 -13.59
CA VAL A 75 24.78 16.06 -12.31
C VAL A 75 23.84 15.07 -11.61
N GLU A 76 24.04 14.86 -10.31
CA GLU A 76 23.13 14.08 -9.49
C GLU A 76 22.02 14.98 -8.93
N GLY A 77 20.83 14.90 -9.51
CA GLY A 77 19.66 15.71 -9.15
C GLY A 77 18.48 14.93 -8.55
N TYR A 78 18.60 13.61 -8.41
CA TYR A 78 17.60 12.81 -7.69
C TYR A 78 17.90 12.81 -6.18
N THR A 79 16.86 12.75 -5.36
CA THR A 79 16.99 12.69 -3.89
C THR A 79 16.78 11.29 -3.33
N ASN A 80 16.50 10.31 -4.20
CA ASN A 80 16.08 8.96 -3.85
C ASN A 80 16.74 7.92 -4.76
N PHE A 81 18.04 7.67 -4.56
CA PHE A 81 18.83 6.76 -5.41
C PHE A 81 18.20 5.37 -5.58
N PHE A 82 17.81 4.73 -4.47
CA PHE A 82 17.20 3.41 -4.49
C PHE A 82 15.90 3.39 -5.32
N TRP A 83 15.05 4.39 -5.12
CA TRP A 83 13.81 4.56 -5.88
C TRP A 83 14.08 4.75 -7.38
N THR A 84 15.07 5.57 -7.72
CA THR A 84 15.47 5.82 -9.10
C THR A 84 15.93 4.53 -9.79
N ILE A 85 16.76 3.71 -9.12
CA ILE A 85 17.20 2.42 -9.67
C ILE A 85 16.05 1.43 -9.80
N LEU A 86 15.17 1.37 -8.79
CA LEU A 86 14.01 0.49 -8.79
C LEU A 86 13.09 0.70 -10.00
N LEU A 87 13.03 1.93 -10.53
CA LEU A 87 12.20 2.28 -11.68
C LEU A 87 12.82 1.95 -13.04
N ILE A 88 14.13 1.71 -13.13
CA ILE A 88 14.83 1.43 -14.40
C ILE A 88 14.21 0.25 -15.17
N PRO A 89 13.92 -0.93 -14.55
CA PRO A 89 13.37 -2.07 -15.28
C PRO A 89 12.03 -1.77 -15.97
N PHE A 90 11.23 -0.86 -15.40
CA PHE A 90 9.93 -0.47 -15.96
C PHE A 90 10.08 0.44 -17.19
N HIS A 91 11.22 1.10 -17.36
CA HIS A 91 11.56 1.80 -18.61
C HIS A 91 12.13 0.87 -19.68
N LEU A 92 12.67 -0.29 -19.30
CA LEU A 92 13.14 -1.32 -20.23
C LEU A 92 11.98 -2.19 -20.75
N SER A 93 10.96 -2.41 -19.92
CA SER A 93 9.78 -3.19 -20.30
C SER A 93 8.66 -2.30 -20.82
N ASN A 94 8.23 -2.48 -22.07
CA ASN A 94 7.03 -1.79 -22.59
C ASN A 94 5.70 -2.35 -22.06
N GLN A 95 5.74 -3.21 -21.04
CA GLN A 95 4.55 -3.90 -20.52
C GLN A 95 3.85 -3.12 -19.40
N ILE A 96 4.61 -2.39 -18.59
CA ILE A 96 4.11 -1.67 -17.41
C ILE A 96 4.56 -0.22 -17.54
N ASP A 97 3.62 0.71 -17.45
CA ASP A 97 3.94 2.13 -17.42
C ASP A 97 4.76 2.44 -16.14
N PRO A 98 5.91 3.13 -16.23
CA PRO A 98 6.72 3.51 -15.06
C PRO A 98 5.95 4.28 -13.98
N VAL A 99 4.93 5.05 -14.35
CA VAL A 99 4.03 5.75 -13.42
C VAL A 99 3.16 4.76 -12.64
N GLU A 100 2.71 3.68 -13.27
CA GLU A 100 1.97 2.61 -12.61
C GLU A 100 2.84 1.88 -11.58
N ALA A 101 4.13 1.69 -11.89
CA ALA A 101 5.09 1.16 -10.93
C ALA A 101 5.23 2.08 -9.70
N CYS A 102 5.28 3.40 -9.90
CA CYS A 102 5.29 4.38 -8.80
C CYS A 102 4.07 4.23 -7.88
N TYR A 103 2.86 4.08 -8.44
CA TYR A 103 1.66 3.88 -7.63
C TYR A 103 1.72 2.58 -6.84
N PHE A 104 2.13 1.48 -7.48
CA PHE A 104 2.23 0.18 -6.83
C PHE A 104 3.22 0.20 -5.66
N PHE A 105 4.45 0.67 -5.87
CA PHE A 105 5.46 0.71 -4.82
C PHE A 105 5.15 1.74 -3.73
N GLY A 106 4.51 2.86 -4.08
CA GLY A 106 4.05 3.85 -3.10
C GLY A 106 3.00 3.27 -2.16
N ILE A 107 2.01 2.53 -2.69
CA ILE A 107 1.00 1.83 -1.88
C ILE A 107 1.66 0.74 -1.04
N LEU A 108 2.58 -0.04 -1.62
CA LEU A 108 3.30 -1.11 -0.91
C LEU A 108 4.10 -0.56 0.28
N SER A 109 4.85 0.53 0.08
CA SER A 109 5.63 1.17 1.15
C SER A 109 4.74 1.67 2.29
N PHE A 110 3.57 2.24 1.97
CA PHE A 110 2.60 2.65 2.99
C PHE A 110 2.06 1.46 3.78
N LEU A 111 1.74 0.34 3.12
CA LEU A 111 1.26 -0.86 3.81
C LEU A 111 2.32 -1.44 4.76
N GLU A 112 3.57 -1.54 4.32
CA GLU A 112 4.68 -2.04 5.17
C GLU A 112 4.83 -1.21 6.45
N LEU A 113 4.73 0.12 6.34
CA LEU A 113 4.79 1.03 7.48
C LEU A 113 3.61 0.87 8.45
N VAL A 114 2.44 0.43 7.99
CA VAL A 114 1.26 0.19 8.85
C VAL A 114 1.36 -1.14 9.61
N PHE A 115 2.11 -2.12 9.09
CA PHE A 115 2.22 -3.47 9.67
C PHE A 115 3.49 -3.72 10.49
N THR A 116 4.42 -2.75 10.54
CA THR A 116 5.64 -2.77 11.37
C THR A 116 5.44 -1.97 12.65
#